data_AF-A0A7S2UNI7-F1
#
_entry.id   AF-A0A7S2UNI7-F1
#
_cell.length_a   1.000
_cell.length_b   1.000
_cell.length_c   1.000
_cell.angle_alpha   90.00
_cell.angle_beta   90.00
_cell.angle_gamma   90.00
#
_symmetry.space_group_name_H-M   'P 1'
#
loop_
_entity.id
_entity.type
_entity.pdbx_description
1 polymer ?
#
loop_
_entity_poly.entity_id
_entity_poly.type
_entity_poly.pdbx_seq_one_letter_code
_entity_poly.pdbx_strand_id
1 'polypeptide(L)'
;PDENSSGGAGGMAHRWLRVDEFWQMAGRAGRRGLDVVGYVLYAPALSVAGLKNIAPVHEFNRMLVGQVAPATSQLVVDRPFVLRHLLRGHGVSILSKTLKSDEMRRQNIVALERFSLEQNSALSAKAEEQMKGFERFDEIEATVSGKGGIGGLKIKLSQKQQKKLMAEQRAIINEYPGGMVAFRAAKTKAGEAQKTLQEIETKESLLKSTWNRHLDWLIMAGFVKDDGKNTLTPRGTCAAAFSDGEPLIMGTVIADGGLKKLNIKEICAWICLFIPYRASGDYPALPENPVSPSENLLETVEYSDSLAQQLGREDPLERTLMYLMLDWLTHKDLTRIAMITDPHLLGGFVKAVMRVLSYGDMIRQVLLGLGDYETHNTLDHHADALLGGLVTNESLYLHMH
;
A
#
# COMPACT_ATOMS: atom_id res chain seq x y z
N PRO A 1 21.10 -3.52 2.86
CA PRO A 1 20.51 -3.32 4.21
C PRO A 1 19.14 -2.67 4.05
N ASP A 2 18.19 -3.44 3.52
CA ASP A 2 16.79 -3.08 3.37
C ASP A 2 15.99 -4.35 3.64
N GLU A 3 15.87 -4.67 4.92
CA GLU A 3 14.85 -5.58 5.42
C GLU A 3 13.78 -4.73 6.11
N ASN A 4 12.57 -4.77 5.54
CA ASN A 4 11.25 -4.58 6.16
C ASN A 4 10.30 -3.85 5.22
N SER A 5 9.90 -4.56 4.18
CA SER A 5 8.63 -4.34 3.48
C SER A 5 7.85 -5.65 3.46
N SER A 6 7.49 -6.14 4.65
CA SER A 6 6.45 -7.15 4.82
C SER A 6 5.30 -6.52 5.60
N GLY A 7 4.19 -6.34 4.91
CA GLY A 7 2.91 -6.05 5.53
C GLY A 7 2.48 -7.27 6.33
N GLY A 8 2.40 -7.11 7.65
CA GLY A 8 2.00 -8.13 8.59
C GLY A 8 2.13 -7.55 9.99
N ALA A 9 1.11 -7.72 10.82
CA ALA A 9 1.01 -7.15 12.16
C ALA A 9 2.13 -7.65 13.09
N GLY A 10 3.30 -7.02 13.02
CA GLY A 10 4.36 -7.11 14.03
C GLY A 10 4.33 -5.86 14.89
N GLY A 11 4.22 -6.03 16.21
CA GLY A 11 4.34 -4.93 17.17
C GLY A 11 5.61 -4.13 16.86
N MET A 12 5.45 -2.88 16.42
CA MET A 12 6.59 -2.04 16.06
C MET A 12 7.45 -1.86 17.31
N ALA A 13 8.67 -2.41 17.26
CA ALA A 13 9.71 -2.05 18.21
C ALA A 13 9.83 -0.53 18.29
N HIS A 14 10.09 -0.01 19.49
CA HIS A 14 10.20 1.43 19.72
C HIS A 14 11.24 2.03 18.76
N ARG A 15 10.81 2.98 17.90
CA ARG A 15 11.69 3.68 16.96
C ARG A 15 11.80 5.16 17.30
N TRP A 16 12.92 5.77 16.92
CA TRP A 16 13.05 7.22 16.98
C TRP A 16 12.10 7.91 15.99
N LEU A 17 11.75 9.16 16.30
CA LEU A 17 10.94 9.99 15.43
C LEU A 17 11.69 10.27 14.14
N ARG A 18 10.96 10.32 13.04
CA ARG A 18 11.49 10.83 11.78
C ARG A 18 11.60 12.35 11.84
N VAL A 19 12.41 12.91 10.95
CA VAL A 19 12.66 14.36 10.85
C VAL A 19 11.35 15.14 10.68
N ASP A 20 10.50 14.68 9.77
CA ASP A 20 9.18 15.27 9.48
C ASP A 20 8.24 15.20 10.68
N GLU A 21 8.21 14.08 11.39
CA GLU A 21 7.40 13.92 12.61
C GLU A 21 7.84 14.90 13.70
N PHE A 22 9.15 15.01 13.93
CA PHE A 22 9.70 15.95 14.91
C PHE A 22 9.38 17.40 14.51
N TRP A 23 9.61 17.77 13.26
CA TRP A 23 9.36 19.13 12.76
C TRP A 23 7.88 19.50 12.83
N GLN A 24 6.97 18.57 12.54
CA GLN A 24 5.54 18.80 12.62
C GLN A 24 5.07 19.09 14.06
N MET A 25 5.69 18.44 15.06
CA MET A 25 5.40 18.69 16.48
C MET A 25 6.09 19.96 16.98
N ALA A 26 7.40 20.08 16.76
CA ALA A 26 8.23 21.20 17.20
C ALA A 26 7.80 22.53 16.56
N GLY A 27 7.36 22.51 15.30
CA GLY A 27 6.89 23.69 14.57
C GLY A 27 5.63 24.33 15.16
N ARG A 28 4.94 23.66 16.10
CA ARG A 28 3.78 24.24 16.83
C ARG A 28 4.16 25.06 18.06
N ALA A 29 5.43 25.08 18.47
CA ALA A 29 5.86 25.68 19.74
C ALA A 29 5.85 27.23 19.76
N GLY A 30 5.85 27.90 18.60
CA GLY A 30 5.86 29.36 18.52
C GLY A 30 4.53 29.94 18.05
N ARG A 31 3.93 30.84 18.85
CA ARG A 31 2.69 31.54 18.44
C ARG A 31 3.04 32.82 17.69
N ARG A 32 2.63 32.87 16.42
CA ARG A 32 2.90 34.00 15.51
C ARG A 32 2.37 35.31 16.12
N GLY A 33 3.26 36.28 16.30
CA GLY A 33 2.92 37.63 16.80
C GLY A 33 2.82 37.76 18.32
N LEU A 34 2.92 36.66 19.07
CA LEU A 34 2.92 36.68 20.54
C LEU A 34 4.30 36.32 21.11
N ASP A 35 4.93 35.30 20.53
CA ASP A 35 6.21 34.79 21.03
C ASP A 35 7.35 35.23 20.11
N VAL A 36 8.46 35.69 20.69
CA VAL A 36 9.70 36.00 19.95
C VAL A 36 10.45 34.70 19.60
N VAL A 37 10.35 33.69 20.47
CA VAL A 37 11.01 32.38 20.33
C VAL A 37 10.05 31.29 20.78
N GLY A 38 9.94 30.20 20.02
CA GLY A 38 9.24 28.99 20.44
C GLY A 38 10.20 28.01 21.12
N TYR A 39 9.90 27.61 22.36
CA TYR A 39 10.74 26.68 23.11
C TYR A 39 10.28 25.23 22.89
N VAL A 40 11.21 24.35 22.50
CA VAL A 40 10.96 22.92 22.30
C VAL A 40 11.78 22.15 23.32
N LEU A 41 11.10 21.32 24.13
CA LEU A 41 11.73 20.51 25.19
C LEU A 41 11.76 19.04 24.76
N TYR A 42 12.95 18.47 24.65
CA TYR A 42 13.14 17.03 24.48
C TYR A 42 13.26 16.37 25.85
N ALA A 43 12.29 15.54 26.21
CA ALA A 43 12.24 14.84 27.49
C ALA A 43 12.36 13.32 27.26
N PRO A 44 13.55 12.71 27.44
CA PRO A 44 13.70 11.27 27.32
C PRO A 44 13.00 10.56 28.49
N ALA A 45 12.18 9.54 28.19
CA ALA A 45 11.53 8.74 29.21
C ALA A 45 12.56 7.85 29.92
N LEU A 46 12.98 8.22 31.13
CA LEU A 46 13.90 7.43 31.93
C LEU A 46 13.19 6.12 32.33
N SER A 47 13.62 5.00 31.73
CA SER A 47 13.19 3.67 32.19
C SER A 47 13.77 3.38 33.58
N VAL A 48 13.03 2.65 34.41
CA VAL A 48 13.45 2.17 35.75
C VAL A 48 14.76 1.38 35.69
N ALA A 49 15.15 0.89 34.50
CA ALA A 49 16.41 0.17 34.24
C ALA A 49 17.50 1.02 33.53
N GLY A 50 17.47 2.36 33.64
CA GLY A 50 18.54 3.25 33.18
C GLY A 50 18.37 3.84 31.78
N LEU A 51 19.40 4.59 31.33
CA LEU A 51 19.50 5.53 30.19
C LEU A 51 19.19 4.98 28.77
N LYS A 52 18.55 3.81 28.64
CA LYS A 52 18.31 3.13 27.36
C LYS A 52 17.39 3.86 26.38
N ASN A 53 16.69 4.92 26.83
CA ASN A 53 15.72 5.67 26.03
C ASN A 53 16.21 7.08 25.62
N ILE A 54 17.52 7.35 25.71
CA ILE A 54 18.10 8.58 25.16
C ILE A 54 18.48 8.33 23.70
N ALA A 55 18.04 9.20 22.79
CA ALA A 55 18.43 9.14 21.39
C ALA A 55 19.95 9.30 21.26
N PRO A 56 20.65 8.38 20.56
CA PRO A 56 22.05 8.58 20.24
C PRO A 56 22.28 9.92 19.53
N VAL A 57 23.42 10.57 19.76
CA VAL A 57 23.70 11.91 19.23
C VAL A 57 23.52 11.99 17.70
N HIS A 58 23.88 10.93 16.97
CA HIS A 58 23.68 10.90 15.51
C HIS A 58 22.21 10.85 15.09
N GLU A 59 21.37 10.06 15.77
CA GLU A 59 19.93 10.03 15.54
C GLU A 59 19.27 11.34 15.95
N PHE A 60 19.69 11.91 17.07
CA PHE A 60 19.19 13.21 17.52
C PHE A 60 19.55 14.33 16.54
N ASN A 61 20.80 14.37 16.07
CA ASN A 61 21.23 15.35 15.06
C ASN A 61 20.48 15.15 13.74
N ARG A 62 20.27 13.89 13.32
CA ARG A 62 19.44 13.58 12.15
C ARG A 62 18.00 14.08 12.32
N MET A 63 17.39 13.87 13.48
CA MET A 63 16.03 14.35 13.78
C MET A 63 15.93 15.89 13.74
N LEU A 64 16.96 16.59 14.21
CA LEU A 64 16.99 18.06 14.25
C LEU A 64 17.29 18.70 12.90
N VAL A 65 18.30 18.21 12.17
CA VAL A 65 18.91 18.89 11.01
C VAL A 65 18.79 18.08 9.72
N GLY A 66 18.26 16.86 9.78
CA GLY A 66 18.12 15.99 8.62
C GLY A 66 17.20 16.58 7.54
N GLN A 67 17.31 16.03 6.34
CA GLN A 67 16.38 16.35 5.26
C GLN A 67 15.07 15.58 5.44
N VAL A 68 13.96 16.26 5.18
CA VAL A 68 12.63 15.65 5.13
C VAL A 68 12.59 14.65 3.97
N ALA A 69 12.05 13.46 4.22
CA ALA A 69 11.92 12.43 3.19
C ALA A 69 11.00 12.93 2.06
N PRO A 70 11.35 12.68 0.78
CA PRO A 70 10.49 13.06 -0.32
C PRO A 70 9.16 12.28 -0.27
N ALA A 71 8.11 12.87 -0.84
CA ALA A 71 6.84 12.17 -1.02
C ALA A 71 7.07 10.95 -1.92
N THR A 72 6.62 9.78 -1.45
CA THR A 72 6.71 8.50 -2.17
C THR A 72 5.34 7.87 -2.30
N SER A 73 5.09 7.22 -3.44
CA SER A 73 3.80 6.64 -3.75
C SER A 73 3.61 5.36 -2.96
N GLN A 74 2.50 5.33 -2.21
CA GLN A 74 2.00 4.19 -1.46
C GLN A 74 0.96 3.38 -2.27
N LEU A 75 0.98 3.50 -3.60
CA LEU A 75 0.05 2.77 -4.45
C LEU A 75 0.28 1.26 -4.34
N VAL A 76 -0.77 0.55 -3.97
CA VAL A 76 -0.84 -0.92 -4.03
C VAL A 76 -1.87 -1.29 -5.09
N VAL A 77 -1.44 -2.10 -6.07
CA VAL A 77 -2.33 -2.66 -7.08
C VAL A 77 -2.83 -3.99 -6.55
N ASP A 78 -4.00 -3.98 -5.93
CA ASP A 78 -4.67 -5.17 -5.40
C ASP A 78 -5.94 -5.49 -6.20
N ARG A 79 -6.63 -6.59 -5.83
CA ARG A 79 -7.85 -7.04 -6.52
C ARG A 79 -8.98 -6.00 -6.44
N PRO A 80 -9.30 -5.39 -5.27
CA PRO A 80 -10.27 -4.30 -5.19
C PRO A 80 -9.90 -3.07 -6.04
N PHE A 81 -8.61 -2.74 -6.15
CA PHE A 81 -8.15 -1.68 -7.05
C PHE A 81 -8.49 -2.00 -8.51
N VAL A 82 -8.22 -3.22 -8.98
CA VAL A 82 -8.58 -3.64 -10.36
C VAL A 82 -10.08 -3.53 -10.59
N LEU A 83 -10.91 -4.09 -9.71
CA LEU A 83 -12.38 -4.08 -9.83
C LEU A 83 -12.95 -2.66 -9.91
N ARG A 84 -12.50 -1.75 -9.02
CA ARG A 84 -12.95 -0.34 -9.02
C ARG A 84 -12.66 0.38 -10.32
N HIS A 85 -11.50 0.08 -10.93
CA HIS A 85 -11.12 0.71 -12.18
C HIS A 85 -11.85 0.09 -13.37
N LEU A 86 -12.06 -1.22 -13.37
CA LEU A 86 -12.90 -1.88 -14.38
C LEU A 86 -14.34 -1.35 -14.34
N LEU A 87 -14.92 -1.15 -13.15
CA LEU A 87 -16.27 -0.58 -12.99
C LEU A 87 -16.38 0.82 -13.63
N ARG A 88 -15.29 1.61 -13.59
CA ARG A 88 -15.20 2.94 -14.21
C ARG A 88 -14.84 2.92 -15.70
N GLY A 89 -14.73 1.73 -16.31
CA GLY A 89 -14.34 1.57 -17.71
C GLY A 89 -12.85 1.80 -17.96
N HIS A 90 -11.99 1.64 -16.95
CA HIS A 90 -10.55 1.77 -17.06
C HIS A 90 -9.86 0.39 -17.02
N GLY A 91 -8.92 0.18 -17.95
CA GLY A 91 -8.02 -0.99 -17.95
C GLY A 91 -6.65 -0.66 -17.36
N VAL A 92 -5.67 -1.52 -17.68
CA VAL A 92 -4.26 -1.39 -17.22
C VAL A 92 -3.61 -0.04 -17.55
N SER A 93 -4.13 0.68 -18.55
CA SER A 93 -3.65 2.01 -18.94
C SER A 93 -3.71 3.04 -17.81
N ILE A 94 -4.57 2.85 -16.81
CA ILE A 94 -4.65 3.75 -15.65
C ILE A 94 -3.35 3.84 -14.88
N LEU A 95 -2.54 2.78 -14.86
CA LEU A 95 -1.27 2.73 -14.15
C LEU A 95 -0.32 3.84 -14.61
N SER A 96 -0.37 4.22 -15.89
CA SER A 96 0.45 5.30 -16.47
C SER A 96 0.10 6.70 -15.94
N LYS A 97 -1.07 6.87 -15.33
CA LYS A 97 -1.54 8.13 -14.74
C LYS A 97 -1.28 8.22 -13.24
N THR A 98 -0.70 7.20 -12.63
CA THR A 98 -0.49 7.13 -11.18
C THR A 98 0.76 7.90 -10.77
N LEU A 99 0.78 8.42 -9.53
CA LEU A 99 1.98 9.01 -8.94
C LEU A 99 3.16 8.04 -8.96
N LYS A 100 2.91 6.73 -8.83
CA LYS A 100 3.96 5.71 -8.92
C LYS A 100 4.63 5.70 -10.29
N SER A 101 3.85 5.85 -11.36
CA SER A 101 4.38 5.94 -12.73
C SER A 101 5.11 7.27 -12.95
N ASP A 102 4.60 8.38 -12.38
CA ASP A 102 5.29 9.68 -12.46
C ASP A 102 6.62 9.67 -11.67
N GLU A 103 6.66 9.09 -10.48
CA GLU A 103 7.89 8.87 -9.70
C GLU A 103 8.90 8.05 -10.48
N MET A 104 8.48 6.95 -11.11
CA MET A 104 9.33 6.15 -11.98
C MET A 104 9.83 6.96 -13.17
N ARG A 105 8.97 7.78 -13.79
CA ARG A 105 9.37 8.67 -14.90
C ARG A 105 10.39 9.71 -14.46
N ARG A 106 10.23 10.34 -13.30
CA ARG A 106 11.19 11.30 -12.76
C ARG A 106 12.52 10.64 -12.42
N GLN A 107 12.49 9.43 -11.85
CA GLN A 107 13.71 8.63 -11.68
C GLN A 107 14.37 8.33 -13.02
N ASN A 108 13.57 8.06 -14.06
CA ASN A 108 14.05 7.87 -15.43
C ASN A 108 14.72 9.15 -15.97
N ILE A 109 14.07 10.30 -15.82
CA ILE A 109 14.60 11.59 -16.26
C ILE A 109 15.90 11.90 -15.50
N VAL A 110 15.96 11.75 -14.18
CA VAL A 110 17.19 11.99 -13.40
C VAL A 110 18.29 11.00 -13.77
N ALA A 111 17.98 9.74 -14.04
CA ALA A 111 18.96 8.76 -14.50
C ALA A 111 19.50 9.14 -15.90
N LEU A 112 18.62 9.54 -16.81
CA LEU A 112 18.96 10.02 -18.15
C LEU A 112 19.67 11.37 -18.13
N GLU A 113 19.34 12.27 -17.20
CA GLU A 113 20.00 13.56 -16.99
C GLU A 113 21.36 13.38 -16.34
N ARG A 114 21.54 12.46 -15.39
CA ARG A 114 22.87 12.09 -14.92
C ARG A 114 23.72 11.50 -16.03
N PHE A 115 23.10 10.78 -16.95
CA PHE A 115 23.75 10.25 -18.15
C PHE A 115 24.06 11.35 -19.19
N SER A 116 23.16 12.33 -19.37
CA SER A 116 23.26 13.35 -20.42
C SER A 116 23.82 14.71 -19.99
N LEU A 117 23.87 15.06 -18.70
CA LEU A 117 24.47 16.32 -18.24
C LEU A 117 26.00 16.28 -18.20
N GLU A 118 26.63 15.10 -18.28
CA GLU A 118 28.08 15.00 -18.47
C GLU A 118 28.49 14.99 -19.94
N GLN A 119 27.54 15.02 -20.87
CA GLN A 119 27.82 14.94 -22.28
C GLN A 119 26.73 15.74 -23.04
N ASN A 120 27.08 16.91 -23.58
CA ASN A 120 26.17 17.87 -24.24
C ASN A 120 25.25 17.24 -25.32
N SER A 121 23.94 17.19 -25.05
CA SER A 121 22.71 17.24 -25.91
C SER A 121 22.69 16.86 -27.40
N ALA A 122 23.75 16.35 -28.02
CA ALA A 122 23.85 15.90 -29.41
C ALA A 122 23.99 14.36 -29.53
N LEU A 123 23.55 13.60 -28.51
CA LEU A 123 24.25 12.39 -28.07
C LEU A 123 23.50 11.06 -28.03
N SER A 124 22.26 10.92 -28.50
CA SER A 124 21.67 9.57 -28.53
C SER A 124 22.48 8.61 -29.42
N ALA A 125 22.95 9.08 -30.58
CA ALA A 125 23.77 8.29 -31.50
C ALA A 125 25.18 8.00 -30.96
N LYS A 126 25.83 8.98 -30.32
CA LYS A 126 27.16 8.82 -29.71
C LYS A 126 27.13 7.97 -28.45
N ALA A 127 26.05 8.01 -27.67
CA ALA A 127 25.85 7.13 -26.53
C ALA A 127 25.72 5.66 -26.96
N GLU A 128 24.97 5.39 -28.03
CA GLU A 128 24.91 4.05 -28.63
C GLU A 128 26.27 3.60 -29.16
N GLU A 129 27.03 4.50 -29.78
CA GLU A 129 28.38 4.21 -30.29
C GLU A 129 29.38 3.93 -29.16
N GLN A 130 29.32 4.68 -28.05
CA GLN A 130 30.10 4.44 -26.84
C GLN A 130 29.75 3.11 -26.18
N MET A 131 28.46 2.75 -26.11
CA MET A 131 28.01 1.46 -25.59
C MET A 131 28.55 0.29 -26.42
N LYS A 132 28.49 0.39 -27.75
CA LYS A 132 29.11 -0.61 -28.65
C LYS A 132 30.63 -0.69 -28.44
N GLY A 133 31.29 0.43 -28.16
CA GLY A 133 32.70 0.48 -27.79
C GLY A 133 33.01 -0.26 -26.48
N PHE A 134 32.15 -0.15 -25.47
CA PHE A 134 32.29 -0.88 -24.21
C PHE A 134 32.06 -2.38 -24.38
N GLU A 135 31.00 -2.78 -25.07
CA GLU A 135 30.71 -4.19 -25.39
C GLU A 135 31.85 -4.82 -26.18
N ARG A 136 32.36 -4.11 -27.18
CA ARG A 136 33.49 -4.57 -27.98
C ARG A 136 34.77 -4.71 -27.16
N PHE A 137 35.01 -3.81 -26.22
CA PHE A 137 36.14 -3.92 -25.29
C PHE A 137 36.01 -5.15 -24.39
N ASP A 138 34.81 -5.44 -23.87
CA ASP A 138 34.54 -6.65 -23.08
C ASP A 138 34.73 -7.94 -23.87
N GLU A 139 34.26 -7.98 -25.12
CA GLU A 139 34.49 -9.10 -26.04
C GLU A 139 35.99 -9.34 -26.27
N ILE A 140 36.75 -8.27 -26.53
CA ILE A 140 38.20 -8.34 -26.74
C ILE A 140 38.88 -8.85 -25.47
N GLU A 141 38.51 -8.34 -24.29
CA GLU A 141 39.07 -8.75 -23.00
C GLU A 141 38.74 -10.21 -22.67
N ALA A 142 37.52 -10.67 -22.94
CA ALA A 142 37.09 -12.07 -22.77
C ALA A 142 37.83 -13.02 -23.73
N THR A 143 38.08 -12.57 -24.97
CA THR A 143 38.79 -13.31 -26.01
C THR A 143 40.29 -13.42 -25.70
N VAL A 144 40.91 -12.33 -25.24
CA VAL A 144 42.35 -12.28 -24.89
C VAL A 144 42.65 -13.01 -23.57
N SER A 145 41.75 -12.94 -22.59
CA SER A 145 41.89 -13.65 -21.31
C SER A 145 41.54 -15.16 -21.41
N GLY A 146 41.00 -15.60 -22.55
CA GLY A 146 40.63 -17.00 -22.79
C GLY A 146 39.38 -17.46 -22.05
N LYS A 147 38.52 -16.53 -21.61
CA LYS A 147 37.27 -16.81 -20.90
C LYS A 147 36.05 -17.01 -21.81
N GLY A 148 36.17 -16.74 -23.12
CA GLY A 148 35.05 -16.74 -24.08
C GLY A 148 34.79 -18.05 -24.87
N GLY A 149 35.33 -19.20 -24.46
CA GLY A 149 35.12 -20.46 -25.20
C GLY A 149 33.76 -21.12 -24.90
N ILE A 150 32.99 -21.45 -25.93
CA ILE A 150 31.82 -22.35 -25.81
C ILE A 150 32.34 -23.70 -25.26
N GLY A 151 31.95 -24.04 -24.02
CA GLY A 151 32.32 -25.31 -23.38
C GLY A 151 33.73 -25.38 -22.78
N GLY A 152 34.39 -24.26 -22.47
CA GLY A 152 35.65 -24.27 -21.69
C GLY A 152 36.93 -24.64 -22.48
N LEU A 153 36.85 -24.78 -23.80
CA LEU A 153 38.01 -24.96 -24.67
C LEU A 153 38.76 -23.64 -24.87
N LYS A 154 39.99 -23.56 -24.34
CA LYS A 154 40.90 -22.42 -24.53
C LYS A 154 41.38 -22.35 -25.98
N ILE A 155 40.81 -21.45 -26.78
CA ILE A 155 41.30 -21.15 -28.12
C ILE A 155 42.64 -20.40 -27.99
N LYS A 156 43.75 -21.05 -28.38
CA LYS A 156 45.06 -20.39 -28.48
C LYS A 156 45.07 -19.45 -29.67
N LEU A 157 44.93 -18.15 -29.43
CA LEU A 157 45.08 -17.11 -30.44
C LEU A 157 46.54 -17.02 -30.94
N SER A 158 46.71 -16.79 -32.24
CA SER A 158 48.01 -16.50 -32.84
C SER A 158 48.58 -15.18 -32.30
N GLN A 159 49.91 -15.07 -32.16
CA GLN A 159 50.59 -13.83 -31.76
C GLN A 159 50.18 -12.61 -32.63
N LYS A 160 49.90 -12.84 -33.91
CA LYS A 160 49.46 -11.80 -34.84
C LYS A 160 48.02 -11.34 -34.55
N GLN A 161 47.14 -12.26 -34.13
CA GLN A 161 45.76 -11.96 -33.74
C GLN A 161 45.71 -11.26 -32.38
N GLN A 162 46.52 -11.67 -31.41
CA GLN A 162 46.65 -10.99 -30.12
C GLN A 162 47.13 -9.54 -30.28
N LYS A 163 48.15 -9.30 -31.13
CA LYS A 163 48.62 -7.94 -31.42
C LYS A 163 47.53 -7.07 -32.05
N LYS A 164 46.70 -7.64 -32.94
CA LYS A 164 45.60 -6.93 -33.59
C LYS A 164 44.52 -6.53 -32.57
N LEU A 165 44.10 -7.47 -31.72
CA LEU A 165 43.11 -7.23 -30.66
C LEU A 165 43.60 -6.23 -29.60
N MET A 166 44.88 -6.27 -29.22
CA MET A 166 45.46 -5.28 -28.31
C MET A 166 45.59 -3.88 -28.92
N ALA A 167 45.82 -3.78 -30.24
CA ALA A 167 45.82 -2.50 -30.94
C ALA A 167 44.41 -1.89 -31.01
N GLU A 168 43.41 -2.73 -31.28
CA GLU A 168 41.98 -2.36 -31.26
C GLU A 168 41.55 -1.90 -29.86
N GLN A 169 41.97 -2.61 -28.81
CA GLN A 169 41.72 -2.24 -27.42
C GLN A 169 42.32 -0.86 -27.06
N ARG A 170 43.54 -0.58 -27.53
CA ARG A 170 44.18 0.73 -27.33
C ARG A 170 43.50 1.84 -28.12
N ALA A 171 42.99 1.55 -29.32
CA ALA A 171 42.24 2.53 -30.11
C ALA A 171 40.98 2.97 -29.35
N ILE A 172 40.22 2.02 -28.81
CA ILE A 172 39.02 2.30 -27.99
C ILE A 172 39.37 3.14 -26.74
N ILE A 173 40.47 2.82 -26.05
CA ILE A 173 40.89 3.59 -24.86
C ILE A 173 41.31 5.03 -25.23
N ASN A 174 41.99 5.20 -26.37
CA ASN A 174 42.54 6.49 -26.79
C ASN A 174 41.47 7.51 -27.20
N GLU A 175 40.23 7.07 -27.42
CA GLU A 175 39.09 7.97 -27.63
C GLU A 175 38.69 8.73 -26.35
N TYR A 176 39.17 8.29 -25.18
CA TYR A 176 38.82 8.89 -23.89
C TYR A 176 39.98 9.75 -23.35
N PRO A 177 39.77 11.07 -23.13
CA PRO A 177 40.79 11.94 -22.54
C PRO A 177 41.05 11.53 -21.09
N GLY A 178 42.27 11.06 -20.82
CA GLY A 178 42.64 10.42 -19.54
C GLY A 178 42.87 8.91 -19.63
N GLY A 179 42.78 8.35 -20.84
CA GLY A 179 43.17 6.97 -21.14
C GLY A 179 42.35 5.94 -20.36
N MET A 180 43.02 4.89 -19.86
CA MET A 180 42.33 3.75 -19.23
C MET A 180 41.54 4.13 -17.97
N VAL A 181 41.98 5.14 -17.22
CA VAL A 181 41.28 5.57 -15.98
C VAL A 181 39.95 6.24 -16.33
N ALA A 182 39.96 7.16 -17.30
CA ALA A 182 38.75 7.82 -17.79
C ALA A 182 37.80 6.82 -18.46
N PHE A 183 38.33 5.90 -19.27
CA PHE A 183 37.54 4.83 -19.89
C PHE A 183 36.85 3.94 -18.85
N ARG A 184 37.58 3.48 -17.82
CA ARG A 184 36.99 2.65 -16.76
C ARG A 184 35.91 3.40 -15.97
N ALA A 185 36.16 4.66 -15.63
CA ALA A 185 35.15 5.48 -14.93
C ALA A 185 33.89 5.67 -15.78
N ALA A 186 34.03 5.95 -17.08
CA ALA A 186 32.92 6.07 -18.02
C ALA A 186 32.15 4.75 -18.16
N LYS A 187 32.85 3.62 -18.28
CA LYS A 187 32.26 2.28 -18.37
C LYS A 187 31.48 1.90 -17.11
N THR A 188 32.03 2.15 -15.92
CA THR A 188 31.33 1.87 -14.65
C THR A 188 30.06 2.70 -14.54
N LYS A 189 30.13 4.01 -14.83
CA LYS A 189 28.96 4.90 -14.81
C LYS A 189 27.89 4.47 -15.83
N ALA A 190 28.29 4.10 -17.05
CA ALA A 190 27.38 3.61 -18.08
C ALA A 190 26.69 2.31 -17.64
N GLY A 191 27.43 1.39 -17.01
CA GLY A 191 26.87 0.17 -16.43
C GLY A 191 25.87 0.44 -15.30
N GLU A 192 26.14 1.42 -14.42
CA GLU A 192 25.20 1.84 -13.37
C GLU A 192 23.92 2.47 -13.96
N ALA A 193 24.05 3.31 -14.99
CA ALA A 193 22.91 3.91 -15.68
C ALA A 193 22.06 2.86 -16.42
N GLN A 194 22.69 1.94 -17.14
CA GLN A 194 22.01 0.84 -17.82
C GLN A 194 21.29 -0.07 -16.83
N LYS A 195 21.93 -0.38 -15.70
CA LYS A 195 21.31 -1.13 -14.61
C LYS A 195 20.09 -0.39 -14.06
N THR A 196 20.20 0.92 -13.85
CA THR A 196 19.08 1.75 -13.39
C THR A 196 17.93 1.76 -14.38
N LEU A 197 18.20 1.87 -15.69
CA LEU A 197 17.18 1.80 -16.74
C LEU A 197 16.49 0.44 -16.79
N GLN A 198 17.27 -0.65 -16.71
CA GLN A 198 16.73 -2.02 -16.64
C GLN A 198 15.87 -2.23 -15.39
N GLU A 199 16.30 -1.72 -14.24
CA GLU A 199 15.50 -1.77 -13.01
C GLU A 199 14.17 -1.03 -13.15
N ILE A 200 14.14 0.10 -13.86
CA ILE A 200 12.92 0.87 -14.09
C ILE A 200 11.97 0.13 -15.04
N GLU A 201 12.48 -0.37 -16.17
CA GLU A 201 11.68 -1.16 -17.12
C GLU A 201 11.08 -2.41 -16.44
N THR A 202 11.90 -3.07 -15.61
CA THR A 202 11.46 -4.21 -14.79
C THR A 202 10.34 -3.80 -13.83
N LYS A 203 10.42 -2.63 -13.19
CA LYS A 203 9.38 -2.12 -12.28
C LYS A 203 8.07 -1.75 -13.01
N GLU A 204 8.14 -1.15 -14.19
CA GLU A 204 6.93 -0.86 -14.99
C GLU A 204 6.25 -2.15 -15.46
N SER A 205 7.04 -3.12 -15.93
CA SER A 205 6.56 -4.46 -16.27
C SER A 205 5.97 -5.18 -15.05
N LEU A 206 6.57 -4.98 -13.87
CA LEU A 206 6.08 -5.55 -12.61
C LEU A 206 4.69 -5.02 -12.24
N LEU A 207 4.40 -3.73 -12.41
CA LEU A 207 3.06 -3.20 -12.15
C LEU A 207 2.01 -3.78 -13.11
N LYS A 208 2.33 -3.84 -14.41
CA LYS A 208 1.42 -4.41 -15.41
C LYS A 208 1.18 -5.90 -15.18
N SER A 209 2.23 -6.66 -14.90
CA SER A 209 2.11 -8.09 -14.58
C SER A 209 1.35 -8.33 -13.27
N THR A 210 1.49 -7.46 -12.28
CA THR A 210 0.71 -7.53 -11.03
C THR A 210 -0.77 -7.26 -11.30
N TRP A 211 -1.10 -6.24 -12.10
CA TRP A 211 -2.47 -6.00 -12.56
C TRP A 211 -3.06 -7.21 -13.26
N ASN A 212 -2.35 -7.76 -14.25
CA ASN A 212 -2.83 -8.91 -15.02
C ASN A 212 -3.03 -10.14 -14.13
N ARG A 213 -2.10 -10.42 -13.21
CA ARG A 213 -2.24 -11.52 -12.24
C ARG A 213 -3.49 -11.38 -11.38
N HIS A 214 -3.81 -10.16 -10.93
CA HIS A 214 -5.03 -9.91 -10.19
C HIS A 214 -6.28 -10.04 -11.05
N LEU A 215 -6.23 -9.58 -12.31
CA LEU A 215 -7.31 -9.75 -13.27
C LEU A 215 -7.60 -11.23 -13.57
N ASP A 216 -6.57 -12.03 -13.85
CA ASP A 216 -6.69 -13.46 -14.14
C ASP A 216 -7.34 -14.19 -12.97
N TRP A 217 -6.93 -13.85 -11.74
CA TRP A 217 -7.54 -14.39 -10.53
C TRP A 217 -9.02 -13.98 -10.40
N LEU A 218 -9.35 -12.71 -10.71
CA LEU A 218 -10.73 -12.21 -10.64
C LEU A 218 -11.65 -12.87 -11.68
N ILE A 219 -11.12 -13.21 -12.85
CA ILE A 219 -11.82 -13.98 -13.88
C ILE A 219 -12.06 -15.40 -13.36
N MET A 220 -11.02 -16.08 -12.88
CA MET A 220 -11.11 -17.43 -12.32
C MET A 220 -12.12 -17.50 -11.16
N ALA A 221 -12.12 -16.52 -10.26
CA ALA A 221 -13.00 -16.45 -9.11
C ALA A 221 -14.42 -15.94 -9.43
N GLY A 222 -14.73 -15.63 -10.69
CA GLY A 222 -16.08 -15.25 -11.13
C GLY A 222 -16.50 -13.83 -10.77
N PHE A 223 -15.57 -12.93 -10.48
CA PHE A 223 -15.84 -11.50 -10.31
C PHE A 223 -15.86 -10.74 -11.65
N VAL A 224 -15.13 -11.25 -12.64
CA VAL A 224 -15.05 -10.69 -14.00
C VAL A 224 -15.41 -11.79 -15.00
N LYS A 225 -16.17 -11.46 -16.04
CA LYS A 225 -16.49 -12.39 -17.13
C LYS A 225 -15.31 -12.52 -18.09
N ASP A 226 -15.07 -13.73 -18.56
CA ASP A 226 -14.10 -14.00 -19.64
C ASP A 226 -14.74 -13.73 -21.02
N ASP A 227 -15.06 -12.46 -21.29
CA ASP A 227 -15.70 -12.02 -22.54
C ASP A 227 -14.80 -11.12 -23.40
N GLY A 228 -13.52 -11.00 -23.04
CA GLY A 228 -12.55 -10.10 -23.66
C GLY A 228 -12.80 -8.60 -23.43
N LYS A 229 -13.94 -8.24 -22.82
CA LYS A 229 -14.30 -6.85 -22.44
C LYS A 229 -14.12 -6.61 -20.94
N ASN A 230 -13.80 -7.64 -20.17
CA ASN A 230 -13.62 -7.60 -18.72
C ASN A 230 -14.88 -7.05 -18.02
N THR A 231 -16.06 -7.48 -18.46
CA THR A 231 -17.32 -7.04 -17.82
C THR A 231 -17.45 -7.64 -16.42
N LEU A 232 -17.91 -6.83 -15.46
CA LEU A 232 -18.08 -7.28 -14.08
C LEU A 232 -19.31 -8.18 -13.94
N THR A 233 -19.20 -9.22 -13.12
CA THR A 233 -20.35 -10.01 -12.66
C THR A 233 -21.10 -9.24 -11.56
N PRO A 234 -22.28 -9.70 -11.09
CA PRO A 234 -22.93 -9.11 -9.92
C PRO A 234 -21.99 -9.05 -8.71
N ARG A 235 -21.27 -10.15 -8.41
CA ARG A 235 -20.25 -10.19 -7.34
C ARG A 235 -19.14 -9.17 -7.56
N GLY A 236 -18.61 -9.06 -8.79
CA GLY A 236 -17.60 -8.06 -9.16
C GLY A 236 -18.07 -6.62 -9.00
N THR A 237 -19.31 -6.35 -9.41
CA THR A 237 -19.93 -5.03 -9.32
C THR A 237 -20.14 -4.62 -7.86
N CYS A 238 -20.63 -5.54 -7.03
CA CYS A 238 -20.80 -5.30 -5.60
C CYS A 238 -19.45 -5.08 -4.91
N ALA A 239 -18.47 -5.95 -5.15
CA ALA A 239 -17.14 -5.82 -4.55
C ALA A 239 -16.42 -4.53 -5.00
N ALA A 240 -16.65 -4.05 -6.23
CA ALA A 240 -16.11 -2.79 -6.71
C ALA A 240 -16.68 -1.55 -6.01
N ALA A 241 -17.84 -1.64 -5.35
CA ALA A 241 -18.45 -0.50 -4.65
C ALA A 241 -17.74 -0.15 -3.34
N PHE A 242 -17.10 -1.12 -2.69
CA PHE A 242 -16.46 -0.94 -1.39
C PHE A 242 -14.99 -0.52 -1.53
N SER A 243 -14.59 0.46 -0.71
CA SER A 243 -13.21 0.97 -0.69
C SER A 243 -12.27 0.25 0.27
N ASP A 244 -12.84 -0.40 1.27
CA ASP A 244 -12.21 -0.99 2.44
C ASP A 244 -13.08 -2.16 2.95
N GLY A 245 -12.68 -2.83 4.04
CA GLY A 245 -13.50 -3.85 4.71
C GLY A 245 -13.69 -5.16 3.93
N GLU A 246 -12.62 -5.74 3.39
CA GLU A 246 -12.67 -6.99 2.61
C GLU A 246 -13.74 -6.99 1.48
N PRO A 247 -13.61 -6.10 0.47
CA PRO A 247 -14.64 -5.91 -0.57
C PRO A 247 -15.07 -7.18 -1.31
N LEU A 248 -14.16 -8.14 -1.49
CA LEU A 248 -14.44 -9.40 -2.17
C LEU A 248 -15.41 -10.29 -1.38
N ILE A 249 -15.28 -10.30 -0.05
CA ILE A 249 -16.17 -11.08 0.82
C ILE A 249 -17.53 -10.40 0.87
N MET A 250 -17.55 -9.10 1.23
CA MET A 250 -18.79 -8.33 1.34
C MET A 250 -19.59 -8.34 0.03
N GLY A 251 -18.92 -8.06 -1.08
CA GLY A 251 -19.56 -8.03 -2.40
C GLY A 251 -20.14 -9.39 -2.80
N THR A 252 -19.49 -10.49 -2.41
CA THR A 252 -20.00 -11.84 -2.68
C THR A 252 -21.23 -12.16 -1.84
N VAL A 253 -21.16 -11.92 -0.52
CA VAL A 253 -22.29 -12.16 0.39
C VAL A 253 -23.53 -11.37 -0.02
N ILE A 254 -23.35 -10.09 -0.40
CA ILE A 254 -24.45 -9.24 -0.86
C ILE A 254 -25.02 -9.73 -2.18
N ALA A 255 -24.18 -9.98 -3.18
CA ALA A 255 -24.62 -10.42 -4.51
C ALA A 255 -25.33 -11.79 -4.48
N ASP A 256 -24.95 -12.66 -3.55
CA ASP A 256 -25.56 -13.98 -3.38
C ASP A 256 -26.84 -13.93 -2.52
N GLY A 257 -27.23 -12.75 -2.02
CA GLY A 257 -28.44 -12.54 -1.23
C GLY A 257 -28.32 -13.00 0.22
N GLY A 258 -27.11 -13.09 0.77
CA GLY A 258 -26.87 -13.49 2.17
C GLY A 258 -27.55 -12.58 3.20
N LEU A 259 -27.89 -11.35 2.83
CA LEU A 259 -28.55 -10.39 3.74
C LEU A 259 -30.08 -10.50 3.81
N LYS A 260 -30.71 -11.28 2.92
CA LYS A 260 -32.18 -11.29 2.77
C LYS A 260 -32.95 -11.69 4.04
N LYS A 261 -32.35 -12.57 4.85
CA LYS A 261 -32.97 -13.06 6.09
C LYS A 261 -32.63 -12.21 7.32
N LEU A 262 -31.79 -11.19 7.16
CA LEU A 262 -31.29 -10.38 8.27
C LEU A 262 -32.16 -9.14 8.48
N ASN A 263 -32.39 -8.81 9.74
CA ASN A 263 -32.97 -7.53 10.10
C ASN A 263 -31.91 -6.42 10.12
N ILE A 264 -32.35 -5.16 10.24
CA ILE A 264 -31.46 -3.98 10.25
C ILE A 264 -30.35 -4.05 11.29
N LYS A 265 -30.62 -4.59 12.48
CA LYS A 265 -29.64 -4.69 13.57
C LYS A 265 -28.55 -5.70 13.22
N GLU A 266 -28.97 -6.81 12.64
CA GLU A 266 -28.09 -7.90 12.21
C GLU A 266 -27.22 -7.51 11.02
N ILE A 267 -27.77 -6.77 10.04
CA ILE A 267 -26.96 -6.26 8.92
C ILE A 267 -25.90 -5.30 9.45
N CYS A 268 -26.27 -4.36 10.32
CA CYS A 268 -25.31 -3.42 10.93
C CYS A 268 -24.23 -4.16 11.74
N ALA A 269 -24.61 -5.21 12.48
CA ALA A 269 -23.65 -6.04 13.22
C ALA A 269 -22.74 -6.86 12.29
N TRP A 270 -23.27 -7.43 11.22
CA TRP A 270 -22.50 -8.17 10.22
C TRP A 270 -21.45 -7.27 9.53
N ILE A 271 -21.79 -6.01 9.23
CA ILE A 271 -20.82 -5.03 8.68
C ILE A 271 -19.61 -4.87 9.61
N CYS A 272 -19.79 -4.97 10.93
CA CYS A 272 -18.71 -4.82 11.89
C CYS A 272 -17.61 -5.88 11.79
N LEU A 273 -17.87 -7.04 11.17
CA LEU A 273 -16.84 -8.05 10.90
C LEU A 273 -15.69 -7.50 10.04
N PHE A 274 -15.97 -6.45 9.25
CA PHE A 274 -15.06 -5.88 8.27
C PHE A 274 -14.44 -4.55 8.71
N ILE A 275 -14.83 -4.04 9.88
CA ILE A 275 -14.29 -2.79 10.42
C ILE A 275 -13.11 -3.13 11.34
N PRO A 276 -11.90 -2.62 11.07
CA PRO A 276 -10.76 -2.84 11.95
C PRO A 276 -11.03 -2.26 13.34
N TYR A 277 -11.16 -3.14 14.33
CA TYR A 277 -11.33 -2.79 15.72
C TYR A 277 -10.22 -3.47 16.53
N ARG A 278 -9.26 -2.67 17.00
CA ARG A 278 -8.16 -3.17 17.84
C ARG A 278 -8.64 -3.16 19.28
N ALA A 279 -9.10 -4.30 19.77
CA ALA A 279 -9.16 -4.51 21.21
C ALA A 279 -7.73 -4.57 21.77
N SER A 280 -7.49 -3.89 22.88
CA SER A 280 -6.21 -3.92 23.58
C SER A 280 -6.18 -5.17 24.47
N GLY A 281 -5.43 -6.20 24.10
CA GLY A 281 -5.22 -7.40 24.94
C GLY A 281 -6.18 -8.57 24.64
N ASP A 282 -6.26 -9.51 25.58
CA ASP A 282 -7.23 -10.63 25.54
C ASP A 282 -8.64 -10.06 25.30
N TYR A 283 -9.38 -10.69 24.38
CA TYR A 283 -10.71 -10.28 23.91
C TYR A 283 -11.52 -9.58 25.01
N PRO A 284 -12.04 -8.35 24.77
CA PRO A 284 -12.82 -7.65 25.79
C PRO A 284 -13.98 -8.54 26.20
N ALA A 285 -14.18 -8.67 27.51
CA ALA A 285 -15.34 -9.40 28.01
C ALA A 285 -16.61 -8.80 27.39
N LEU A 286 -17.47 -9.67 26.85
CA LEU A 286 -18.78 -9.26 26.36
C LEU A 286 -19.61 -8.65 27.51
N PRO A 287 -20.58 -7.77 27.21
CA PRO A 287 -21.43 -7.19 28.25
C PRO A 287 -22.15 -8.28 29.06
N GLU A 288 -22.49 -7.98 30.32
CA GLU A 288 -23.35 -8.86 31.12
C GLU A 288 -24.70 -9.04 30.39
N ASN A 289 -25.03 -10.31 30.09
CA ASN A 289 -26.13 -10.73 29.23
C ASN A 289 -26.05 -10.13 27.81
N PRO A 290 -25.09 -10.58 26.97
CA PRO A 290 -24.95 -10.05 25.63
C PRO A 290 -26.19 -10.43 24.80
N VAL A 291 -26.60 -9.51 23.92
CA VAL A 291 -27.63 -9.79 22.93
C VAL A 291 -27.15 -10.95 22.06
N SER A 292 -27.90 -12.06 22.10
CA SER A 292 -27.55 -13.26 21.34
C SER A 292 -27.87 -13.05 19.86
N PRO A 293 -26.94 -13.34 18.95
CA PRO A 293 -27.18 -13.26 17.51
C PRO A 293 -28.22 -14.31 17.09
N SER A 294 -29.01 -13.99 16.07
CA SER A 294 -29.93 -14.98 15.49
C SER A 294 -29.19 -16.05 14.70
N GLU A 295 -29.87 -17.17 14.44
CA GLU A 295 -29.37 -18.24 13.57
C GLU A 295 -29.04 -17.71 12.17
N ASN A 296 -29.86 -16.84 11.59
CA ASN A 296 -29.60 -16.25 10.27
C ASN A 296 -28.31 -15.40 10.26
N LEU A 297 -28.05 -14.63 11.32
CA LEU A 297 -26.82 -13.85 11.44
C LEU A 297 -25.61 -14.78 11.55
N LEU A 298 -25.70 -15.84 12.36
CA LEU A 298 -24.64 -16.84 12.49
C LEU A 298 -24.36 -17.57 11.17
N GLU A 299 -25.39 -17.99 10.44
CA GLU A 299 -25.26 -18.57 9.09
C GLU A 299 -24.50 -17.61 8.14
N THR A 300 -24.82 -16.31 8.19
CA THR A 300 -24.20 -15.30 7.34
C THR A 300 -22.74 -15.04 7.73
N VAL A 301 -22.43 -15.08 9.03
CA VAL A 301 -21.07 -14.99 9.57
C VAL A 301 -20.24 -16.19 9.12
N GLU A 302 -20.76 -17.40 9.28
CA GLU A 302 -20.10 -18.65 8.84
C GLU A 302 -19.84 -18.64 7.34
N TYR A 303 -20.81 -18.15 6.55
CA TYR A 303 -20.62 -17.99 5.12
C TYR A 303 -19.49 -16.98 4.82
N SER A 304 -19.43 -15.87 5.56
CA SER A 304 -18.36 -14.87 5.43
C SER A 304 -16.98 -15.45 5.81
N ASP A 305 -16.92 -16.26 6.87
CA ASP A 305 -15.70 -16.98 7.29
C ASP A 305 -15.25 -17.98 6.23
N SER A 306 -16.19 -18.72 5.61
CA SER A 306 -15.86 -19.67 4.54
C SER A 306 -15.23 -18.98 3.33
N LEU A 307 -15.71 -17.79 2.97
CA LEU A 307 -15.13 -16.96 1.91
C LEU A 307 -13.76 -16.42 2.33
N ALA A 308 -13.59 -16.00 3.58
CA ALA A 308 -12.31 -15.55 4.10
C ALA A 308 -11.24 -16.66 4.02
N GLN A 309 -11.61 -17.89 4.36
CA GLN A 309 -10.75 -19.07 4.26
C GLN A 309 -10.38 -19.36 2.80
N GLN A 310 -11.34 -19.30 1.87
CA GLN A 310 -11.08 -19.45 0.43
C GLN A 310 -10.12 -18.37 -0.11
N LEU A 311 -10.10 -17.18 0.50
CA LEU A 311 -9.18 -16.10 0.16
C LEU A 311 -7.81 -16.20 0.86
N GLY A 312 -7.59 -17.27 1.63
CA GLY A 312 -6.30 -17.57 2.27
C GLY A 312 -6.13 -16.95 3.65
N ARG A 313 -7.22 -16.53 4.31
CA ARG A 313 -7.18 -16.10 5.71
C ARG A 313 -7.22 -17.32 6.63
N GLU A 314 -6.27 -17.40 7.56
CA GLU A 314 -6.19 -18.50 8.52
C GLU A 314 -7.13 -18.29 9.71
N ASP A 315 -7.19 -17.05 10.21
CA ASP A 315 -8.03 -16.69 11.36
C ASP A 315 -9.45 -16.29 10.95
N PRO A 316 -10.47 -16.65 11.75
CA PRO A 316 -11.84 -16.21 11.53
C PRO A 316 -11.96 -14.67 11.61
N LEU A 317 -13.09 -14.15 11.11
CA LEU A 317 -13.41 -12.73 11.23
C LEU A 317 -13.60 -12.34 12.70
N GLU A 318 -13.16 -11.14 13.06
CA GLU A 318 -13.21 -10.62 14.42
C GLU A 318 -14.65 -10.30 14.81
N ARG A 319 -15.15 -10.94 15.89
CA ARG A 319 -16.57 -10.85 16.27
C ARG A 319 -16.86 -9.84 17.38
N THR A 320 -15.85 -9.33 18.07
CA THR A 320 -16.03 -8.42 19.22
C THR A 320 -16.92 -7.22 18.86
N LEU A 321 -16.60 -6.51 17.78
CA LEU A 321 -17.34 -5.32 17.38
C LEU A 321 -18.78 -5.66 16.92
N MET A 322 -19.00 -6.83 16.33
CA MET A 322 -20.33 -7.32 15.96
C MET A 322 -21.24 -7.41 17.20
N TYR A 323 -20.76 -8.00 18.29
CA TYR A 323 -21.52 -8.10 19.53
C TYR A 323 -21.78 -6.73 20.18
N LEU A 324 -20.76 -5.86 20.22
CA LEU A 324 -20.92 -4.48 20.71
C LEU A 324 -21.98 -3.71 19.91
N MET A 325 -22.01 -3.90 18.60
CA MET A 325 -22.99 -3.27 17.73
C MET A 325 -24.41 -3.81 17.96
N LEU A 326 -24.58 -5.12 18.17
CA LEU A 326 -25.87 -5.70 18.53
C LEU A 326 -26.40 -5.15 19.87
N ASP A 327 -25.53 -5.06 20.88
CA ASP A 327 -25.90 -4.49 22.19
C ASP A 327 -26.29 -3.00 22.04
N TRP A 328 -25.51 -2.23 21.28
CA TRP A 328 -25.81 -0.83 20.99
C TRP A 328 -27.14 -0.63 20.27
N LEU A 329 -27.42 -1.40 19.22
CA LEU A 329 -28.66 -1.30 18.45
C LEU A 329 -29.89 -1.82 19.21
N THR A 330 -29.67 -2.53 20.31
CA THR A 330 -30.75 -3.06 21.16
C THR A 330 -31.03 -2.13 22.34
N HIS A 331 -30.00 -1.65 23.01
CA HIS A 331 -30.14 -0.88 24.26
C HIS A 331 -29.93 0.62 24.09
N LYS A 332 -29.22 1.05 23.04
CA LYS A 332 -28.87 2.46 22.79
C LYS A 332 -28.19 3.15 23.98
N ASP A 333 -27.45 2.37 24.76
CA ASP A 333 -26.81 2.81 25.99
C ASP A 333 -25.29 2.73 25.88
N LEU A 334 -24.65 3.90 25.78
CA LEU A 334 -23.20 3.99 25.67
C LEU A 334 -22.49 3.59 26.97
N THR A 335 -23.17 3.74 28.12
CA THR A 335 -22.62 3.37 29.43
C THR A 335 -22.33 1.89 29.49
N ARG A 336 -23.21 1.04 28.90
CA ARG A 336 -22.97 -0.40 28.74
C ARG A 336 -21.72 -0.71 27.93
N ILE A 337 -21.54 -0.02 26.80
CA ILE A 337 -20.37 -0.19 25.93
C ILE A 337 -19.09 0.30 26.62
N ALA A 338 -19.17 1.39 27.37
CA ALA A 338 -18.03 1.98 28.09
C ALA A 338 -17.59 1.14 29.30
N MET A 339 -18.46 0.31 29.88
CA MET A 339 -18.08 -0.59 30.98
C MET A 339 -17.19 -1.76 30.53
N ILE A 340 -17.29 -2.15 29.25
CA ILE A 340 -16.57 -3.29 28.68
C ILE A 340 -15.44 -2.90 27.72
N THR A 341 -15.48 -1.67 27.24
CA THR A 341 -14.46 -1.13 26.35
C THR A 341 -13.52 -0.24 27.16
N ASP A 342 -12.22 -0.44 27.03
CA ASP A 342 -11.26 0.45 27.67
C ASP A 342 -11.56 1.93 27.31
N PRO A 343 -11.44 2.87 28.25
CA PRO A 343 -11.81 4.28 28.00
C PRO A 343 -11.14 4.90 26.75
N HIS A 344 -9.90 4.51 26.45
CA HIS A 344 -9.18 4.96 25.25
C HIS A 344 -9.74 4.44 23.91
N LEU A 345 -10.50 3.33 23.92
CA LEU A 345 -11.11 2.70 22.74
C LEU A 345 -12.56 3.13 22.51
N LEU A 346 -13.19 3.83 23.44
CA LEU A 346 -14.58 4.31 23.28
C LEU A 346 -14.73 5.19 22.03
N GLY A 347 -13.75 6.05 21.76
CA GLY A 347 -13.71 6.84 20.52
C GLY A 347 -13.53 5.97 19.25
N GLY A 348 -12.92 4.79 19.39
CA GLY A 348 -12.85 3.77 18.35
C GLY A 348 -14.22 3.16 18.03
N PHE A 349 -15.01 2.85 19.07
CA PHE A 349 -16.38 2.38 18.89
C PHE A 349 -17.28 3.43 18.20
N VAL A 350 -17.24 4.70 18.64
CA VAL A 350 -18.00 5.78 17.98
C VAL A 350 -17.60 5.91 16.50
N LYS A 351 -16.31 5.84 16.17
CA LYS A 351 -15.84 5.82 14.77
C LYS A 351 -16.34 4.60 14.00
N ALA A 352 -16.45 3.44 14.65
CA ALA A 352 -17.00 2.24 14.03
C ALA A 352 -18.47 2.41 13.70
N VAL A 353 -19.29 2.98 14.60
CA VAL A 353 -20.71 3.31 14.31
C VAL A 353 -20.82 4.21 13.08
N MET A 354 -20.00 5.26 12.99
CA MET A 354 -19.97 6.15 11.82
C MET A 354 -19.54 5.43 10.54
N ARG A 355 -18.65 4.43 10.63
CA ARG A 355 -18.30 3.59 9.47
C ARG A 355 -19.45 2.67 9.07
N VAL A 356 -20.12 2.02 10.01
CA VAL A 356 -21.30 1.18 9.72
C VAL A 356 -22.37 1.99 9.00
N LEU A 357 -22.59 3.24 9.41
CA LEU A 357 -23.49 4.17 8.72
C LEU A 357 -23.11 4.33 7.24
N SER A 358 -21.85 4.69 6.96
CA SER A 358 -21.37 4.85 5.57
C SER A 358 -21.46 3.55 4.75
N TYR A 359 -21.21 2.39 5.38
CA TYR A 359 -21.35 1.09 4.72
C TYR A 359 -22.81 0.74 4.46
N GLY A 360 -23.72 1.07 5.37
CA GLY A 360 -25.16 0.90 5.20
C GLY A 360 -25.67 1.65 3.97
N ASP A 361 -25.25 2.91 3.81
CA ASP A 361 -25.56 3.70 2.61
C ASP A 361 -25.00 3.07 1.33
N MET A 362 -23.76 2.57 1.37
CA MET A 362 -23.15 1.89 0.23
C MET A 362 -23.89 0.60 -0.14
N ILE A 363 -24.24 -0.22 0.86
CA ILE A 363 -24.99 -1.47 0.66
C ILE A 363 -26.35 -1.17 0.02
N ARG A 364 -27.06 -0.13 0.46
CA ARG A 364 -28.33 0.29 -0.17
C ARG A 364 -28.14 0.60 -1.66
N GLN A 365 -27.12 1.37 -2.01
CA GLN A 365 -26.83 1.67 -3.42
C GLN A 365 -26.54 0.42 -4.24
N VAL A 366 -25.79 -0.53 -3.67
CA VAL A 366 -25.47 -1.81 -4.32
C VAL A 366 -26.73 -2.66 -4.50
N LEU A 367 -27.56 -2.82 -3.46
CA LEU A 367 -28.82 -3.58 -3.51
C LEU A 367 -29.77 -3.01 -4.55
N LEU A 368 -29.86 -1.68 -4.66
CA LEU A 368 -30.62 -1.01 -5.70
C LEU A 368 -30.11 -1.37 -7.11
N GLY A 369 -28.79 -1.40 -7.30
CA GLY A 369 -28.16 -1.82 -8.55
C GLY A 369 -28.38 -3.30 -8.90
N LEU A 370 -28.59 -4.15 -7.89
CA LEU A 370 -28.95 -5.56 -8.06
C LEU A 370 -30.45 -5.80 -8.27
N GLY A 371 -31.29 -4.80 -8.00
CA GLY A 371 -32.75 -4.97 -7.99
C GLY A 371 -33.30 -5.69 -6.76
N ASP A 372 -32.54 -5.77 -5.66
CA ASP A 372 -32.97 -6.37 -4.40
C ASP A 372 -33.66 -5.31 -3.51
N TYR A 373 -34.90 -4.98 -3.88
CA TYR A 373 -35.67 -3.91 -3.24
C TYR A 373 -36.12 -4.27 -1.81
N GLU A 374 -36.34 -5.55 -1.52
CA GLU A 374 -36.79 -5.99 -0.19
C GLU A 374 -35.69 -5.76 0.85
N THR A 375 -34.47 -6.24 0.58
CA THR A 375 -33.31 -6.04 1.46
C THR A 375 -32.93 -4.55 1.53
N HIS A 376 -33.07 -3.81 0.43
CA HIS A 376 -32.87 -2.36 0.41
C HIS A 376 -33.80 -1.66 1.42
N ASN A 377 -35.09 -1.98 1.41
CA ASN A 377 -36.09 -1.35 2.27
C ASN A 377 -35.87 -1.68 3.75
N THR A 378 -35.33 -2.86 4.08
CA THR A 378 -34.91 -3.22 5.44
C THR A 378 -33.88 -2.23 6.01
N LEU A 379 -33.10 -1.56 5.15
CA LEU A 379 -32.07 -0.58 5.53
C LEU A 379 -32.53 0.88 5.48
N ASP A 380 -33.79 1.19 5.12
CA ASP A 380 -34.21 2.59 4.92
C ASP A 380 -33.99 3.50 6.15
N HIS A 381 -34.13 2.94 7.35
CA HIS A 381 -33.99 3.64 8.64
C HIS A 381 -32.72 3.29 9.41
N HIS A 382 -31.67 2.82 8.73
CA HIS A 382 -30.45 2.38 9.41
C HIS A 382 -29.72 3.52 10.12
N ALA A 383 -29.81 4.75 9.58
CA ALA A 383 -29.26 5.95 10.21
C ALA A 383 -29.90 6.21 11.58
N ASP A 384 -31.23 6.24 11.65
CA ASP A 384 -31.98 6.41 12.90
C ASP A 384 -31.69 5.26 13.87
N ALA A 385 -31.58 4.04 13.35
CA ALA A 385 -31.24 2.87 14.13
C ALA A 385 -29.82 2.92 14.69
N LEU A 386 -28.85 3.59 14.07
CA LEU A 386 -27.46 3.70 14.54
C LEU A 386 -27.22 4.92 15.42
N LEU A 387 -27.73 6.07 15.00
CA LEU A 387 -27.50 7.37 15.62
C LEU A 387 -28.24 7.49 16.97
N GLY A 388 -27.58 8.05 17.98
CA GLY A 388 -28.15 8.32 19.29
C GLY A 388 -27.12 8.68 20.36
N GLY A 389 -27.53 9.45 21.37
CA GLY A 389 -26.69 9.84 22.50
C GLY A 389 -25.41 10.57 22.09
N LEU A 390 -24.26 10.17 22.64
CA LEU A 390 -22.96 10.80 22.37
C LEU A 390 -22.50 10.63 20.91
N VAL A 391 -23.01 9.62 20.19
CA VAL A 391 -22.64 9.36 18.79
C VAL A 391 -23.15 10.48 17.87
N THR A 392 -24.23 11.14 18.26
CA THR A 392 -24.89 12.23 17.51
C THR A 392 -24.50 13.63 17.95
N ASN A 393 -23.58 13.78 18.90
CA ASN A 393 -23.22 15.10 19.38
C ASN A 393 -22.64 15.95 18.25
N GLU A 394 -23.26 17.10 18.01
CA GLU A 394 -22.74 18.09 17.08
C GLU A 394 -21.34 18.52 17.51
N SER A 395 -20.49 18.78 16.53
CA SER A 395 -19.16 19.28 16.81
C SER A 395 -19.28 20.64 17.50
N LEU A 396 -18.57 20.85 18.61
CA LEU A 396 -18.53 22.14 19.32
C LEU A 396 -18.15 23.31 18.38
N TYR A 397 -17.42 23.03 17.30
CA TYR A 397 -17.07 24.02 16.28
C TYR A 397 -18.27 24.59 15.51
N LEU A 398 -19.42 23.92 15.49
CA LEU A 398 -20.66 24.41 14.87
C LEU A 398 -21.41 25.42 15.76
N HIS A 399 -21.15 25.41 17.05
CA HIS A 399 -21.81 26.30 18.03
C HIS A 399 -20.93 27.47 18.47
N MET A 400 -19.68 27.54 18.01
CA MET A 400 -18.80 28.67 18.26
C MET A 400 -19.11 29.81 17.27
N HIS A 401 -20.22 30.51 17.52
CA HIS A 401 -20.56 31.77 16.84
C HIS A 401 -20.66 32.92 17.84
#